data_AF-A0A177T3E7-F1
#
_entry.id   AF-A0A177T3E7-F1
#
_cell.length_a   1.000
_cell.length_b   1.000
_cell.length_c   1.000
_cell.angle_alpha   90.00
_cell.angle_beta   90.00
_cell.angle_gamma   90.00
#
_symmetry.space_group_name_H-M   'P 1'
#
loop_
_entity.id
_entity.type
_entity.pdbx_description
1 polymer ?
#
loop_
_entity_poly.entity_id
_entity_poly.type
_entity_poly.pdbx_seq_one_letter_code
_entity_poly.pdbx_strand_id
1 'polypeptide(L)'
;MRKKGGTIVYVRSIQECEQYAQKLGCAYYHTEAKNADEAARMKDFLATFLAGYTDLIVCTAAAAAGLDRPDIRDVIHARLPYGLIEWAQAVGRTDRDGLPAEATICCSDTDIYRASTATNTPFVDDATLDGVQLRGFVQAGRCRREKMSRAMDADVWACGELGKDTGCDTCDSTRA
;
A
#
# COMPACT_ATOMS: atom_id res chain seq x y z
N MET A 1 19.29 -1.25 -14.04
CA MET A 1 18.15 -0.30 -14.18
C MET A 1 16.88 -1.06 -13.87
N ARG A 2 16.03 -0.54 -12.97
CA ARG A 2 14.71 -1.12 -12.65
C ARG A 2 13.81 -1.03 -13.89
N LYS A 3 13.06 -2.09 -14.18
CA LYS A 3 12.11 -2.07 -15.32
C LYS A 3 10.93 -1.16 -14.99
N LYS A 4 10.39 -0.48 -16.00
CA LYS A 4 9.15 0.29 -15.87
C LYS A 4 7.97 -0.66 -15.55
N GLY A 5 7.00 -0.13 -14.83
CA GLY A 5 5.71 -0.79 -14.59
C GLY A 5 4.82 0.07 -13.68
N GLY A 6 3.68 -0.47 -13.29
CA GLY A 6 2.64 0.28 -12.61
C GLY A 6 2.98 0.63 -11.15
N THR A 7 2.52 1.79 -10.73
CA THR A 7 2.58 2.33 -9.37
C THR A 7 1.15 2.57 -8.87
N ILE A 8 0.83 2.01 -7.71
CA ILE A 8 -0.45 2.25 -7.03
C ILE A 8 -0.19 3.07 -5.77
N VAL A 9 -0.83 4.22 -5.66
CA VAL A 9 -0.77 5.06 -4.46
C VAL A 9 -2.09 4.94 -3.69
N TYR A 10 -2.03 4.32 -2.52
CA TYR A 10 -3.13 4.17 -1.60
C TYR A 10 -3.26 5.39 -0.68
N VAL A 11 -4.48 5.92 -0.64
CA VAL A 11 -4.90 7.00 0.27
C VAL A 11 -6.11 6.56 1.10
N ARG A 12 -6.45 7.32 2.14
CA ARG A 12 -7.49 6.90 3.10
C ARG A 12 -8.87 7.48 2.83
N SER A 13 -8.95 8.61 2.14
CA SER A 13 -10.23 9.24 1.81
C SER A 13 -10.33 9.58 0.33
N ILE A 14 -11.57 9.71 -0.13
CA ILE A 14 -11.90 10.17 -1.49
C ILE A 14 -11.32 11.56 -1.74
N GLN A 15 -11.44 12.45 -0.75
CA GLN A 15 -10.88 13.79 -0.82
C GLN A 15 -9.35 13.76 -1.01
N GLU A 16 -8.64 12.91 -0.25
CA GLU A 16 -7.20 12.72 -0.44
C GLU A 16 -6.90 12.16 -1.84
N CYS A 17 -7.72 11.24 -2.35
CA CYS A 17 -7.53 10.61 -3.66
C CYS A 17 -7.49 11.66 -4.77
N GLU A 18 -8.51 12.52 -4.81
CA GLU A 18 -8.60 13.62 -5.75
C GLU A 18 -7.47 14.64 -5.58
N GLN A 19 -7.11 14.98 -4.33
CA GLN A 19 -6.05 15.95 -4.05
C GLN A 19 -4.67 15.44 -4.48
N TYR A 20 -4.34 14.19 -4.20
CA TYR A 20 -3.07 13.59 -4.61
C TYR A 20 -3.01 13.45 -6.12
N ALA A 21 -4.10 12.99 -6.75
CA ALA A 21 -4.17 12.87 -8.20
C ALA A 21 -3.99 14.21 -8.92
N GLN A 22 -4.60 15.28 -8.39
CA GLN A 22 -4.42 16.62 -8.91
C GLN A 22 -2.96 17.11 -8.77
N LYS A 23 -2.35 16.91 -7.60
CA LYS A 23 -0.95 17.32 -7.35
C LYS A 23 0.05 16.56 -8.20
N LEU A 24 -0.19 15.26 -8.42
CA LEU A 24 0.68 14.39 -9.20
C LEU A 24 0.37 14.42 -10.70
N GLY A 25 -0.76 15.02 -11.10
CA GLY A 25 -1.21 15.06 -12.48
C GLY A 25 -1.49 13.68 -13.07
N CYS A 26 -2.10 12.78 -12.29
CA CYS A 26 -2.27 11.37 -12.66
C CYS A 26 -3.72 10.88 -12.57
N ALA A 27 -3.92 9.63 -13.00
CA ALA A 27 -5.19 8.92 -12.88
C ALA A 27 -5.57 8.68 -11.41
N TYR A 28 -6.87 8.57 -11.15
CA TYR A 28 -7.38 8.19 -9.83
C TYR A 28 -8.64 7.33 -9.90
N TYR A 29 -8.89 6.59 -8.82
CA TYR A 29 -10.05 5.71 -8.71
C TYR A 29 -10.55 5.61 -7.26
N HIS A 30 -11.85 5.85 -7.07
CA HIS A 30 -12.56 5.58 -5.81
C HIS A 30 -14.01 5.17 -6.08
N THR A 31 -14.70 4.70 -5.05
CA THR A 31 -16.04 4.09 -5.16
C THR A 31 -17.19 5.07 -5.34
N GLU A 32 -17.04 6.34 -4.97
CA GLU A 32 -18.13 7.33 -5.06
C GLU A 32 -17.84 8.39 -6.11
N ALA A 33 -18.61 8.46 -7.19
CA ALA A 33 -18.53 9.55 -8.17
C ALA A 33 -19.55 10.64 -7.83
N LYS A 34 -19.19 11.92 -8.02
CA LYS A 34 -20.13 13.05 -7.82
C LYS A 34 -21.18 13.12 -8.91
N ASN A 35 -20.86 12.67 -10.12
CA ASN A 35 -21.75 12.65 -11.28
C ASN A 35 -21.36 11.56 -12.30
N ALA A 36 -22.18 11.39 -13.33
CA ALA A 36 -21.97 10.37 -14.37
C ALA A 36 -20.69 10.59 -15.19
N ASP A 37 -20.30 11.85 -15.44
CA ASP A 37 -19.10 12.17 -16.21
C ASP A 37 -17.83 11.79 -15.43
N GLU A 38 -17.81 12.06 -14.12
CA GLU A 38 -16.72 11.65 -13.24
C GLU A 38 -16.63 10.12 -13.13
N ALA A 39 -17.78 9.44 -13.04
CA ALA A 39 -17.81 7.97 -13.03
C ALA A 39 -17.22 7.39 -14.32
N ALA A 40 -17.59 7.95 -15.48
CA ALA A 40 -17.06 7.53 -16.77
C ALA A 40 -15.54 7.79 -16.87
N ARG A 41 -15.08 8.97 -16.40
CA ARG A 41 -13.66 9.33 -16.39
C ARG A 41 -12.84 8.40 -15.49
N MET A 42 -13.29 8.12 -14.26
CA MET A 42 -12.60 7.19 -13.36
C MET A 42 -12.52 5.77 -13.95
N LYS A 43 -13.56 5.33 -14.66
CA LYS A 43 -13.55 4.03 -15.35
C LYS A 43 -12.52 4.00 -16.48
N ASP A 44 -12.39 5.09 -17.24
CA ASP A 44 -11.38 5.22 -18.29
C ASP A 44 -9.95 5.26 -17.71
N PHE A 45 -9.75 6.01 -16.63
CA PHE A 45 -8.50 6.01 -15.86
C PHE A 45 -8.09 4.62 -15.38
N LEU A 46 -9.03 3.85 -14.82
CA LEU A 46 -8.77 2.48 -14.41
C LEU A 46 -8.44 1.59 -15.60
N ALA A 47 -9.21 1.67 -16.69
CA ALA A 47 -8.99 0.86 -17.88
C ALA A 47 -7.62 1.13 -18.53
N THR A 48 -7.24 2.40 -18.65
CA THR A 48 -5.94 2.81 -19.21
C THR A 48 -4.78 2.38 -18.33
N PHE A 49 -4.93 2.46 -17.00
CA PHE A 49 -3.93 1.97 -16.06
C PHE A 49 -3.75 0.45 -16.14
N LEU A 50 -4.85 -0.31 -16.15
CA LEU A 50 -4.81 -1.77 -16.25
C LEU A 50 -4.22 -2.25 -17.58
N ALA A 51 -4.46 -1.52 -18.67
CA ALA A 51 -3.90 -1.81 -19.99
C ALA A 51 -2.44 -1.37 -20.16
N GLY A 52 -1.85 -0.69 -19.16
CA GLY A 52 -0.45 -0.26 -19.21
C GLY A 52 -0.19 1.05 -19.98
N TYR A 53 -1.24 1.82 -20.30
CA TYR A 53 -1.09 3.12 -20.95
C TYR A 53 -0.69 4.23 -19.97
N THR A 54 -1.05 4.08 -18.70
CA THR A 54 -0.61 4.95 -17.61
C THR A 54 0.07 4.12 -16.53
N ASP A 55 1.14 4.66 -15.94
CA ASP A 55 1.94 3.93 -14.95
C ASP A 55 1.60 4.30 -13.50
N LEU A 56 0.74 5.29 -13.27
CA LEU A 56 0.44 5.79 -11.92
C LEU A 56 -1.06 5.94 -11.73
N ILE A 57 -1.58 5.35 -10.66
CA ILE A 57 -2.96 5.53 -10.21
C ILE A 57 -3.00 5.79 -8.70
N VAL A 58 -3.80 6.77 -8.30
CA VAL A 58 -4.13 7.02 -6.89
C VAL A 58 -5.49 6.39 -6.59
N CYS A 59 -5.60 5.62 -5.51
CA CYS A 59 -6.88 5.02 -5.15
C CYS A 59 -7.10 4.96 -3.64
N THR A 60 -8.37 4.87 -3.23
CA THR A 60 -8.69 4.48 -1.86
C THR A 60 -8.53 2.97 -1.68
N ALA A 61 -8.20 2.53 -0.46
CA ALA A 61 -8.04 1.11 -0.13
C ALA A 61 -9.27 0.26 -0.53
N ALA A 62 -10.48 0.76 -0.24
CA ALA A 62 -11.73 0.10 -0.59
C ALA A 62 -11.96 -0.04 -2.11
N ALA A 63 -11.39 0.86 -2.91
CA ALA A 63 -11.57 0.87 -4.36
C ALA A 63 -10.57 -0.02 -5.11
N ALA A 64 -9.51 -0.50 -4.45
CA ALA A 64 -8.51 -1.32 -5.12
C ALA A 64 -8.97 -2.74 -5.45
N ALA A 65 -10.17 -3.14 -5.00
CA ALA A 65 -10.80 -4.40 -5.40
C ALA A 65 -11.07 -4.41 -6.92
N GLY A 66 -10.08 -4.88 -7.70
CA GLY A 66 -10.13 -4.89 -9.17
C GLY A 66 -8.85 -4.41 -9.86
N LEU A 67 -7.87 -3.88 -9.10
CA LEU A 67 -6.56 -3.54 -9.64
C LEU A 67 -5.71 -4.80 -9.89
N ASP A 68 -5.91 -5.45 -11.03
CA ASP A 68 -5.16 -6.63 -11.45
C ASP A 68 -4.33 -6.33 -12.70
N ARG A 69 -3.10 -5.85 -12.45
CA ARG A 69 -2.08 -5.60 -13.47
C ARG A 69 -0.83 -6.40 -13.10
N PRO A 70 -0.24 -7.21 -14.00
CA PRO A 70 0.85 -8.11 -13.63
C PRO A 70 2.18 -7.39 -13.38
N ASP A 71 2.40 -6.23 -14.00
CA ASP A 71 3.64 -5.47 -13.96
C ASP A 71 3.64 -4.36 -12.90
N ILE A 72 2.89 -4.49 -11.79
CA ILE A 72 2.97 -3.53 -10.68
C ILE A 72 4.36 -3.63 -10.01
N ARG A 73 5.07 -2.50 -9.99
CA ARG A 73 6.41 -2.33 -9.42
C ARG A 73 6.40 -1.63 -8.09
N ASP A 74 5.41 -0.79 -7.85
CA ASP A 74 5.38 0.06 -6.66
C ASP A 74 3.99 0.10 -6.06
N VAL A 75 3.92 -0.19 -4.77
CA VAL A 75 2.73 0.05 -3.96
C VAL A 75 3.10 1.02 -2.84
N ILE A 76 2.44 2.16 -2.81
CA ILE A 76 2.77 3.25 -1.89
C ILE A 76 1.53 3.57 -1.08
N HIS A 77 1.61 3.37 0.24
CA HIS A 77 0.65 3.90 1.17
C HIS A 77 1.06 5.32 1.55
N ALA A 78 0.32 6.33 1.07
CA ALA A 78 0.61 7.74 1.36
C ALA A 78 0.46 8.09 2.86
N ARG A 79 -0.24 7.24 3.61
CA ARG A 79 -0.40 7.25 5.07
C ARG A 79 -0.40 5.82 5.58
N LEU A 80 -0.31 5.64 6.90
CA LEU A 80 -0.54 4.34 7.52
C LEU A 80 -1.84 3.69 7.00
N PRO A 81 -1.82 2.41 6.57
CA PRO A 81 -3.03 1.65 6.23
C PRO A 81 -3.94 1.52 7.46
N TYR A 82 -5.20 1.13 7.29
CA TYR A 82 -6.09 0.92 8.44
C TYR A 82 -5.73 -0.31 9.26
N GLY A 83 -5.03 -1.28 8.65
CA GLY A 83 -4.57 -2.49 9.32
C GLY A 83 -3.50 -3.24 8.53
N LEU A 84 -2.97 -4.32 9.11
CA LEU A 84 -1.92 -5.13 8.51
C LEU A 84 -2.47 -6.02 7.39
N ILE A 85 -3.73 -6.44 7.46
CA ILE A 85 -4.39 -7.20 6.39
C ILE A 85 -4.50 -6.35 5.13
N GLU A 86 -4.94 -5.09 5.25
CA GLU A 86 -5.00 -4.15 4.12
C GLU A 86 -3.62 -3.98 3.47
N TRP A 87 -2.59 -3.77 4.30
CA TRP A 87 -1.21 -3.70 3.84
C TRP A 87 -0.81 -4.97 3.07
N ALA A 88 -1.04 -6.15 3.64
CA ALA A 88 -0.67 -7.42 3.01
C ALA A 88 -1.39 -7.62 1.67
N GLN A 89 -2.67 -7.26 1.57
CA GLN A 89 -3.43 -7.31 0.32
C GLN A 89 -2.90 -6.33 -0.74
N ALA A 90 -2.46 -5.13 -0.32
CA ALA A 90 -1.88 -4.14 -1.22
C ALA A 90 -0.54 -4.65 -1.78
N VAL A 91 0.36 -5.15 -0.92
CA VAL A 91 1.64 -5.72 -1.34
C VAL A 91 1.44 -6.94 -2.25
N GLY A 92 0.43 -7.78 -2.03
CA GLY A 92 0.11 -8.93 -2.90
C GLY A 92 -0.29 -8.58 -4.35
N ARG A 93 -0.29 -7.30 -4.73
CA ARG A 93 -0.47 -6.84 -6.12
C ARG A 93 0.84 -6.64 -6.86
N THR A 94 1.95 -6.52 -6.16
CA THR A 94 3.27 -6.37 -6.79
C THR A 94 3.78 -7.70 -7.34
N ASP A 95 4.90 -7.67 -8.07
CA ASP A 95 5.74 -8.83 -8.44
C ASP A 95 5.09 -10.04 -9.14
N ARG A 96 3.85 -9.91 -9.65
CA ARG A 96 3.11 -11.00 -10.33
C ARG A 96 3.73 -11.49 -11.64
N ASP A 97 4.59 -10.70 -12.26
CA ASP A 97 5.39 -11.08 -13.42
C ASP A 97 6.80 -11.61 -13.05
N GLY A 98 7.07 -11.79 -11.75
CA GLY A 98 8.33 -12.30 -11.21
C GLY A 98 9.48 -11.30 -11.20
N LEU A 99 9.22 -10.02 -11.51
CA LEU A 99 10.24 -8.97 -11.45
C LEU A 99 10.22 -8.24 -10.10
N PRO A 100 11.38 -7.71 -9.66
CA PRO A 100 11.48 -6.99 -8.39
C PRO A 100 10.51 -5.80 -8.30
N ALA A 101 9.89 -5.67 -7.14
CA ALA A 101 8.96 -4.60 -6.81
C ALA A 101 9.18 -4.12 -5.37
N GLU A 102 8.66 -2.95 -5.05
CA GLU A 102 8.78 -2.31 -3.74
C GLU A 102 7.41 -1.93 -3.19
N ALA A 103 7.30 -2.00 -1.87
CA ALA A 103 6.14 -1.55 -1.14
C ALA A 103 6.58 -0.59 -0.04
N THR A 104 5.96 0.59 0.00
CA THR A 104 6.34 1.68 0.91
C THR A 104 5.14 2.16 1.72
N ILE A 105 5.34 2.42 3.02
CA ILE A 105 4.38 3.15 3.87
C ILE A 105 4.99 4.49 4.25
N CYS A 106 4.39 5.57 3.78
CA CYS A 106 4.71 6.91 4.23
C CYS A 106 4.06 7.14 5.60
N CYS A 107 4.88 7.31 6.64
CA CYS A 107 4.41 7.64 7.98
C CYS A 107 5.36 8.62 8.66
N SER A 108 4.79 9.49 9.49
CA SER A 108 5.56 10.38 10.37
C SER A 108 5.69 9.80 11.77
N ASP A 109 6.68 10.26 12.54
CA ASP A 109 6.79 9.93 13.97
C ASP A 109 5.51 10.27 14.74
N THR A 110 4.79 11.30 14.31
CA THR A 110 3.49 11.66 14.89
C THR A 110 2.40 10.63 14.55
N ASP A 111 2.39 10.08 13.33
CA ASP A 111 1.46 9.01 12.96
C ASP A 111 1.75 7.74 13.78
N ILE A 112 3.04 7.39 13.95
CA ILE A 112 3.49 6.25 14.76
C ILE A 112 3.17 6.45 16.24
N TYR A 113 3.40 7.65 16.77
CA TYR A 113 3.07 7.99 18.16
C TYR A 113 1.57 7.98 18.42
N ARG A 114 0.78 8.59 17.52
CA ARG A 114 -0.69 8.60 17.62
C ARG A 114 -1.26 7.20 17.58
N ALA A 115 -0.73 6.35 16.69
CA ALA A 115 -0.99 4.92 16.77
C ALA A 115 -0.69 4.47 18.20
N SER A 116 0.54 4.59 18.71
CA SER A 116 0.96 4.04 20.01
C SER A 116 0.15 4.42 21.26
N THR A 117 -0.39 5.65 21.36
CA THR A 117 -0.89 6.19 22.64
C THR A 117 -2.39 6.40 22.74
N ALA A 118 -3.11 6.46 21.62
CA ALA A 118 -4.52 6.83 21.65
C ALA A 118 -5.40 5.60 21.44
N THR A 119 -6.13 5.20 22.48
CA THR A 119 -7.31 4.37 22.30
C THR A 119 -8.30 5.17 21.45
N ASN A 120 -8.84 4.56 20.39
CA ASN A 120 -9.79 5.19 19.47
C ASN A 120 -9.19 6.28 18.55
N THR A 121 -8.00 6.06 17.96
CA THR A 121 -7.57 6.93 16.85
C THR A 121 -8.36 6.64 15.58
N PRO A 122 -8.68 7.66 14.77
CA PRO A 122 -9.24 7.45 13.43
C PRO A 122 -8.23 6.87 12.43
N PHE A 123 -7.04 6.46 12.87
CA PHE A 123 -5.90 6.18 12.00
C PHE A 123 -5.42 4.73 12.07
N VAL A 124 -5.50 4.10 13.24
CA VAL A 124 -5.29 2.67 13.46
C VAL A 124 -6.32 2.25 14.50
N ASP A 125 -7.18 1.28 14.16
CA ASP A 125 -8.14 0.75 15.13
C ASP A 125 -7.43 -0.21 16.08
N ASP A 126 -6.83 0.36 17.13
CA ASP A 126 -6.11 -0.38 18.17
C ASP A 126 -7.03 -1.21 19.07
N ALA A 127 -8.35 -1.09 18.92
CA ALA A 127 -9.28 -2.02 19.54
C ALA A 127 -9.35 -3.34 18.76
N THR A 128 -8.83 -3.39 17.52
CA THR A 128 -8.78 -4.59 16.69
C THR A 128 -7.40 -5.24 16.71
N LEU A 129 -7.38 -6.56 16.57
CA LEU A 129 -6.14 -7.32 16.44
C LEU A 129 -5.30 -6.84 15.23
N ASP A 130 -5.96 -6.48 14.13
CA ASP A 130 -5.30 -6.03 12.89
C ASP A 130 -4.57 -4.69 13.07
N GLY A 131 -5.18 -3.73 13.78
CA GLY A 131 -4.53 -2.46 14.11
C GLY A 131 -3.33 -2.64 15.04
N VAL A 132 -3.45 -3.50 16.05
CA VAL A 132 -2.33 -3.85 16.96
C VAL A 132 -1.17 -4.49 16.17
N GLN A 133 -1.49 -5.38 15.23
CA GLN A 133 -0.50 -6.02 14.37
C GLN A 133 0.19 -5.01 13.43
N LEU A 134 -0.55 -4.07 12.84
CA LEU A 134 0.03 -3.00 12.01
C LEU A 134 0.98 -2.13 12.83
N ARG A 135 0.58 -1.75 14.04
CA ARG A 135 1.45 -0.95 14.92
C ARG A 135 2.75 -1.70 15.22
N GLY A 136 2.64 -2.97 15.60
CA GLY A 136 3.79 -3.84 15.80
C GLY A 136 4.61 -4.05 14.54
N PHE A 137 4.00 -4.01 13.36
CA PHE A 137 4.68 -4.10 12.08
C PHE A 137 5.50 -2.84 11.80
N VAL A 138 4.98 -1.63 12.03
CA VAL A 138 5.67 -0.35 11.74
C VAL A 138 6.70 0.02 12.82
N GLN A 139 6.45 -0.27 14.09
CA GLN A 139 7.32 0.13 15.20
C GLN A 139 8.46 -0.84 15.50
N ALA A 140 8.32 -2.11 15.15
CA ALA A 140 9.32 -3.09 15.53
C ALA A 140 10.60 -2.90 14.71
N GLY A 141 11.73 -2.71 15.39
CA GLY A 141 13.08 -2.89 14.84
C GLY A 141 13.43 -4.35 14.55
N ARG A 142 12.47 -5.12 14.02
CA ARG A 142 12.64 -6.50 13.55
C ARG A 142 12.29 -6.60 12.07
N CYS A 143 12.64 -7.73 11.45
CA CYS A 143 12.32 -8.01 10.07
C CYS A 143 10.81 -7.83 9.80
N ARG A 144 10.47 -7.01 8.78
CA ARG A 144 9.07 -6.77 8.38
C ARG A 144 8.40 -8.07 7.92
N ARG A 145 9.14 -8.94 7.21
CA ARG A 145 8.64 -10.24 6.73
C ARG A 145 8.21 -11.14 7.90
N GLU A 146 9.04 -11.27 8.93
CA GLU A 146 8.72 -12.09 10.11
C GLU A 146 7.41 -11.65 10.77
N LYS A 147 7.19 -10.33 10.87
CA LYS A 147 5.98 -9.76 11.44
C LYS A 147 4.75 -10.05 10.58
N MET A 148 4.88 -9.87 9.27
CA MET A 148 3.80 -10.09 8.33
C MET A 148 3.42 -11.58 8.25
N SER A 149 4.37 -12.48 8.05
CA SER A 149 4.11 -13.93 7.99
C SER A 149 3.53 -14.45 9.29
N ARG A 150 4.02 -13.99 10.46
CA ARG A 150 3.45 -14.41 11.75
C ARG A 150 1.97 -14.02 11.87
N ALA A 151 1.62 -12.83 11.38
CA ALA A 151 0.27 -12.32 11.45
C ALA A 151 -0.69 -13.03 10.48
N MET A 152 -0.22 -13.36 9.27
CA MET A 152 -1.05 -13.90 8.19
C MET A 152 -1.11 -15.43 8.16
N ASP A 153 0.03 -16.10 8.37
CA ASP A 153 0.21 -17.52 8.08
C ASP A 153 0.40 -18.37 9.36
N ALA A 154 0.47 -17.73 10.53
CA ALA A 154 0.88 -18.33 11.80
C ALA A 154 2.28 -19.02 11.77
N ASP A 155 3.05 -18.78 10.71
CA ASP A 155 4.43 -19.23 10.51
C ASP A 155 5.37 -18.02 10.47
N VAL A 156 6.68 -18.22 10.60
CA VAL A 156 7.66 -17.12 10.73
C VAL A 156 8.75 -17.28 9.71
N TRP A 157 8.73 -16.44 8.67
CA TRP A 157 9.76 -16.42 7.63
C TRP A 157 10.45 -15.06 7.63
N ALA A 158 11.78 -15.06 7.66
CA ALA A 158 12.61 -13.86 7.62
C ALA A 158 13.07 -13.53 6.19
N CYS A 159 13.47 -12.27 5.96
CA CYS A 159 14.05 -11.87 4.67
C CYS A 159 15.27 -12.72 4.28
N GLY A 160 16.08 -13.15 5.26
CA GLY A 160 17.29 -13.94 5.00
C GLY A 160 17.03 -15.38 4.54
N GLU A 161 15.79 -15.86 4.69
CA GLU A 161 15.35 -17.17 4.20
C GLU A 161 14.82 -17.09 2.76
N LEU A 162 14.70 -15.88 2.22
CA LEU A 162 14.28 -15.59 0.87
C LEU A 162 15.50 -15.20 0.01
N GLY A 163 15.35 -15.23 -1.32
CA GLY A 163 16.44 -14.99 -2.26
C GLY A 163 17.12 -13.61 -2.08
N LYS A 164 18.28 -13.42 -2.73
CA LYS A 164 19.10 -12.20 -2.59
C LYS A 164 18.39 -10.89 -2.96
N ASP A 165 17.31 -10.96 -3.73
CA ASP A 165 16.58 -9.78 -4.20
C ASP A 165 15.42 -9.36 -3.27
N THR A 166 15.18 -10.10 -2.20
CA THR A 166 14.16 -9.79 -1.18
C THR A 166 14.76 -9.18 0.08
N GLY A 167 14.09 -8.18 0.64
CA GLY A 167 14.53 -7.48 1.84
C GLY A 167 13.47 -6.55 2.41
N CYS A 168 13.78 -5.94 3.55
CA CYS A 168 13.00 -4.85 4.13
C CYS A 168 13.95 -3.81 4.72
N ASP A 169 13.43 -2.61 4.94
CA ASP A 169 14.11 -1.47 5.57
C ASP A 169 14.87 -1.83 6.86
N THR A 170 14.31 -2.70 7.71
CA THR A 170 14.99 -3.12 8.94
C THR A 170 16.17 -4.08 8.71
N CYS A 171 16.09 -4.94 7.69
CA CYS A 171 17.14 -5.91 7.39
C CYS A 171 18.23 -5.35 6.47
N ASP A 172 17.91 -4.28 5.74
CA ASP A 172 18.78 -3.63 4.77
C ASP A 172 18.51 -2.12 4.80
N SER A 173 19.43 -1.38 5.42
CA SER A 173 19.31 0.06 5.61
C SER A 173 19.33 0.87 4.31
N THR A 174 19.66 0.24 3.17
CA THR A 174 19.57 0.90 1.85
C THR A 174 18.13 0.98 1.32
N ARG A 175 17.17 0.35 2.01
CA ARG A 175 15.74 0.27 1.66
C ARG A 175 14.83 1.07 2.59
N ALA A 176 15.41 1.90 3.47
CA ALA A 176 14.71 2.75 4.44
C ALA A 176 14.35 4.12 3.85
#